data_AF-A0A6C0D6W8-F1
#
_entry.id   AF-A0A6C0D6W8-F1
#
_cell.length_a   1.000
_cell.length_b   1.000
_cell.length_c   1.000
_cell.angle_alpha   90.00
_cell.angle_beta   90.00
_cell.angle_gamma   90.00
#
_symmetry.space_group_name_H-M   'P 1'
#
loop_
_entity.id
_entity.type
_entity.pdbx_description
1 polymer ?
#
loop_
_entity_poly.entity_id
_entity_poly.type
_entity_poly.pdbx_seq_one_letter_code
_entity_poly.pdbx_strand_id
1 'polypeptide(L)' 'MNNDWLNTAVFTDPIDDFRNNFYKKLEEEKKQKEIELKRVQKNCMHKYTIIVPYNNDYSIASCVRCNHAKFAKN' A
#
# COMPACT_ATOMS: atom_id res chain seq x y z
N MET A 1 0.31 -35.03 -42.36
CA MET A 1 -0.82 -34.10 -42.11
C MET A 1 -0.55 -33.46 -40.76
N ASN A 2 -0.14 -32.18 -40.75
CA ASN A 2 0.27 -31.48 -39.55
C ASN A 2 -0.98 -31.03 -38.77
N ASN A 3 -1.07 -31.45 -37.51
CA ASN A 3 -2.15 -31.07 -36.59
C ASN A 3 -1.88 -29.67 -36.02
N ASP A 4 -2.05 -28.62 -36.84
CA ASP A 4 -1.87 -27.21 -36.45
C ASP A 4 -3.11 -26.61 -35.75
N TRP A 5 -3.89 -27.42 -35.03
CA TRP A 5 -5.13 -26.97 -34.36
C TRP A 5 -5.04 -26.87 -32.84
N LEU A 6 -3.90 -27.20 -32.23
CA LEU A 6 -3.66 -26.93 -30.81
C LEU A 6 -3.15 -25.50 -30.59
N ASN A 7 -3.83 -24.52 -31.19
CA ASN A 7 -3.88 -23.19 -30.58
C ASN A 7 -4.77 -23.34 -29.35
N THR A 8 -4.18 -23.60 -28.19
CA THR A 8 -4.87 -23.54 -26.90
C THR A 8 -5.34 -22.10 -26.71
N ALA A 9 -6.51 -21.79 -27.25
CA ALA A 9 -7.30 -20.67 -26.79
C ALA A 9 -7.44 -20.86 -25.29
N VAL A 10 -6.74 -20.02 -24.52
CA VAL A 10 -6.95 -19.92 -23.08
C VAL A 10 -8.35 -19.35 -22.94
N PHE A 11 -9.34 -20.24 -22.91
CA PHE A 11 -10.68 -19.89 -22.50
C PHE A 11 -10.55 -19.45 -21.05
N THR A 12 -10.57 -18.13 -20.83
CA THR A 12 -10.72 -17.60 -19.49
C THR A 12 -12.14 -17.96 -19.06
N ASP A 13 -12.25 -18.72 -17.98
CA ASP A 13 -13.54 -18.96 -17.35
C ASP A 13 -14.12 -17.58 -16.97
N PRO A 14 -15.34 -17.22 -17.39
CA PRO A 14 -15.96 -15.96 -16.98
C PRO A 14 -15.93 -15.71 -15.46
N ILE A 15 -15.91 -16.78 -14.67
CA ILE A 15 -15.76 -16.73 -13.22
C ILE A 15 -14.34 -16.31 -12.83
N ASP A 16 -13.30 -16.76 -13.54
CA ASP A 16 -11.93 -16.36 -13.29
C ASP A 16 -11.69 -14.89 -13.66
N ASP A 17 -12.31 -14.42 -14.75
CA ASP A 17 -12.28 -13.00 -15.10
C ASP A 17 -12.97 -12.14 -14.03
N PHE A 18 -14.09 -12.61 -13.48
CA PHE A 18 -14.74 -11.94 -12.35
C PHE A 18 -13.82 -11.89 -11.12
N ARG A 19 -13.23 -13.03 -10.72
CA ARG A 19 -12.33 -13.12 -9.57
C ARG A 19 -11.14 -12.19 -9.73
N ASN A 20 -10.48 -12.22 -10.88
CA ASN A 20 -9.30 -11.40 -11.16
C ASN A 20 -9.63 -9.91 -11.07
N ASN A 21 -10.76 -9.49 -11.67
CA ASN A 21 -11.20 -8.10 -11.59
C ASN A 21 -11.58 -7.69 -10.17
N PHE A 22 -12.25 -8.57 -9.43
CA PHE A 22 -12.62 -8.32 -8.04
C PHE A 22 -11.40 -8.12 -7.15
N TYR A 23 -10.42 -9.04 -7.20
CA TYR A 23 -9.21 -8.93 -6.39
C TYR A 23 -8.34 -7.74 -6.80
N LYS A 24 -8.21 -7.47 -8.10
CA LYS A 24 -7.50 -6.30 -8.59
C LYS A 24 -8.11 -5.01 -8.04
N LYS A 25 -9.44 -4.89 -8.06
CA LYS A 25 -10.13 -3.73 -7.51
C LYS A 25 -9.91 -3.59 -6.00
N LEU A 26 -9.96 -4.69 -5.24
CA LEU A 26 -9.67 -4.66 -3.80
C LEU A 26 -8.24 -4.19 -3.51
N GLU A 27 -7.27 -4.61 -4.33
CA GLU A 27 -5.88 -4.20 -4.19
C GLU A 27 -5.71 -2.71 -4.52
N GLU A 28 -6.34 -2.22 -5.59
CA GLU A 28 -6.36 -0.80 -5.96
C GLU A 28 -6.98 0.06 -4.85
N GLU A 29 -8.12 -0.35 -4.30
CA GLU A 29 -8.78 0.35 -3.18
C GLU A 29 -7.90 0.40 -1.93
N LYS A 30 -7.22 -0.71 -1.59
CA LYS A 30 -6.26 -0.73 -0.47
C LYS A 30 -5.11 0.24 -0.70
N LYS A 31 -4.51 0.23 -1.91
CA LYS A 31 -3.42 1.14 -2.26
C LYS A 31 -3.85 2.61 -2.17
N GLN A 32 -5.04 2.94 -2.65
CA GLN A 32 -5.56 4.31 -2.55
C GLN A 32 -5.74 4.77 -1.10
N LYS A 33 -6.33 3.91 -0.25
CA LYS A 33 -6.46 4.20 1.19
C LYS A 33 -5.10 4.42 1.87
N GLU A 34 -4.09 3.62 1.52
CA GLU A 34 -2.74 3.78 2.07
C GLU A 34 -2.09 5.10 1.62
N ILE A 35 -2.25 5.48 0.35
CA ILE A 35 -1.75 6.75 -0.18
C ILE A 35 -2.42 7.93 0.53
N GLU A 36 -3.74 7.87 0.70
CA GLU A 36 -4.49 8.92 1.39
C GLU A 36 -4.07 9.04 2.85
N LEU A 37 -3.93 7.91 3.56
CA LEU A 37 -3.44 7.89 4.93
C LEU A 37 -2.04 8.51 5.04
N LYS A 38 -1.10 8.13 4.16
CA LYS A 38 0.25 8.72 4.12
C LYS A 38 0.21 10.21 3.84
N ARG A 39 -0.69 10.68 2.97
CA ARG A 39 -0.89 12.10 2.68
C ARG A 39 -1.38 12.87 3.90
N VAL A 40 -2.38 12.33 4.63
CA VAL A 40 -2.89 12.92 5.87
C VAL A 40 -1.78 12.98 6.93
N GLN A 41 -1.03 11.89 7.11
CA GLN A 41 0.08 11.85 8.07
C GLN A 41 1.21 12.80 7.71
N LYS A 42 1.56 12.95 6.43
CA LYS A 42 2.57 13.91 5.95
C LYS A 42 2.17 15.36 6.25
N ASN A 43 0.87 15.65 6.16
CA ASN A 43 0.31 16.98 6.41
C ASN A 43 -0.13 17.18 7.86
N CYS A 44 0.22 16.27 8.76
CA CYS A 44 -0.09 16.38 10.17
C CYS A 44 0.73 17.50 10.82
N MET A 45 0.04 18.48 11.41
CA MET A 45 0.62 19.64 12.09
C MET A 45 0.56 19.53 13.62
N HIS A 46 0.27 18.34 14.15
CA HIS A 46 0.23 18.11 15.59
C HIS A 46 1.64 18.06 16.20
N LYS A 47 1.70 18.21 17.51
CA LYS A 47 2.96 18.01 18.26
C LYS A 47 3.39 16.54 18.17
N TYR A 48 4.70 16.34 18.08
CA TYR A 48 5.31 15.02 18.11
C TYR A 48 6.12 14.86 19.40
N THR A 49 6.15 13.64 19.93
CA THR A 49 6.98 13.24 21.07
C THR A 49 7.98 12.20 20.62
N ILE A 50 9.24 12.31 21.08
CA ILE A 50 10.27 11.32 20.78
C ILE A 50 9.95 10.04 21.55
N ILE A 51 9.93 8.90 20.86
CA ILE A 51 9.70 7.58 21.47
C ILE A 51 11.00 6.81 21.57
N VAL A 52 11.82 6.83 20.50
CA VAL A 52 13.06 6.06 20.44
C VAL A 52 14.17 6.95 19.86
N PRO A 53 15.27 7.18 20.60
CA PRO A 53 16.48 7.73 20.01
C PRO A 53 17.09 6.68 19.08
N TYR A 54 17.42 7.06 17.85
CA TYR A 54 18.07 6.20 16.87
C TYR A 54 19.52 6.66 16.68
N ASN A 55 20.40 5.74 16.27
CA ASN A 55 21.81 6.07 16.03
C ASN A 55 21.94 7.07 14.86
N ASN A 56 23.02 7.85 14.84
CA ASN A 56 23.36 8.85 13.79
C ASN A 56 22.41 10.07 13.74
N ASP A 57 22.10 10.69 14.88
CA ASP A 57 21.31 11.93 14.97
C ASP A 57 19.88 11.83 14.44
N TYR A 58 19.31 10.63 14.42
CA TYR A 58 17.90 10.43 14.09
C TYR A 58 17.11 10.03 15.32
N SER A 59 15.84 10.40 15.37
CA SER A 59 14.91 9.95 16.40
C SER A 59 13.58 9.56 15.75
N ILE A 60 12.94 8.54 16.32
CA ILE A 60 11.57 8.19 15.96
C ILE A 60 10.65 8.96 16.89
N ALA A 61 9.82 9.83 16.31
CA ALA A 61 8.83 10.58 17.04
C ALA A 61 7.42 10.16 16.62
N SER A 62 6.47 10.13 17.55
CA SER A 62 5.05 9.89 17.25
C SER A 62 4.21 11.13 17.49
N CYS A 63 3.24 11.33 16.60
CA CYS A 63 2.23 12.36 16.75
C CYS A 63 1.35 12.07 17.98
N VAL A 64 1.26 13.02 18.91
CA VAL A 64 0.55 12.82 20.18
C VAL A 64 -0.96 12.64 20.04
N ARG A 65 -1.55 13.04 18.91
CA ARG A 65 -2.99 12.91 18.64
C ARG A 65 -3.36 11.77 17.70
N CYS A 66 -2.56 11.58 16.66
CA CYS A 66 -2.85 10.64 15.57
C CYS A 66 -2.01 9.36 15.64
N ASN A 67 -1.07 9.29 16.59
CA ASN A 67 -0.21 8.14 16.88
C ASN A 67 0.55 7.55 15.68
N HIS A 68 0.83 8.35 14.65
CA HIS A 68 1.70 7.93 13.56
C HIS A 68 3.13 8.41 13.79
N ALA A 69 4.07 7.56 13.39
CA ALA A 69 5.49 7.83 13.52
C ALA A 69 6.02 8.74 12.40
N LYS A 70 7.08 9.46 12.70
CA LYS A 70 7.89 10.23 11.77
C LYS A 70 9.35 10.15 12.21
N PHE A 71 10.27 10.01 11.25
CA PHE A 71 11.70 10.19 11.51
C PHE A 71 12.00 11.68 11.63
N ALA A 72 12.53 12.08 12.79
CA ALA A 72 13.08 13.41 13.03
C ALA A 72 14.60 13.32 12.99
N LYS A 73 15.25 14.32 12.40
CA LYS A 73 16.68 14.53 12.59
C LYS A 73 16.85 15.42 13.81
N ASN A 74 17.71 15.03 14.73
CA ASN A 74 18.06 15.80 15.93
C ASN A 74 18.75 17.12 15.54
#